data_AF-A0A953EES9-F1
#
_entry.id   AF-A0A953EES9-F1
#
_cell.length_a   1.000
_cell.length_b   1.000
_cell.length_c   1.000
_cell.angle_alpha   90.00
_cell.angle_beta   90.00
_cell.angle_gamma   90.00
#
_symmetry.space_group_name_H-M   'P 1'
#
loop_
_entity.id
_entity.type
_entity.pdbx_description
1 polymer ?
#
loop_
_entity_poly.entity_id
_entity_poly.type
_entity_poly.pdbx_seq_one_letter_code
_entity_poly.pdbx_strand_id
1 'polypeptide(L)'
;MEPLTLKTRAQMAEVAVRLEQAGAGHHVPLIRAAMAGALRFAVISPGSALPLRLLDMARDSRPLAVILADDGDKPTGPDGFPQARRLLRWAASIFIHATGGQPIHYAAAAQVTMLVRRFLLIETNTAHEAEWCDLRRAVAPRTPGVVLTVPPGAPPHPHLAVPAGEVVQ
;
A
#
# COMPACT_ATOMS: atom_id res chain seq x y z
N MET A 1 11.74 -10.63 -8.93
CA MET A 1 11.37 -9.45 -9.74
C MET A 1 11.99 -8.24 -9.06
N GLU A 2 12.74 -7.38 -9.76
CA GLU A 2 13.29 -6.17 -9.13
C GLU A 2 12.15 -5.20 -8.78
N PRO A 3 12.21 -4.50 -7.63
CA PRO A 3 11.20 -3.53 -7.25
C PRO A 3 11.16 -2.38 -8.26
N LEU A 4 9.94 -2.05 -8.73
CA LEU A 4 9.72 -0.92 -9.63
C LEU A 4 10.23 0.37 -8.97
N THR A 5 11.34 0.90 -9.48
CA THR A 5 11.94 2.12 -8.95
C THR A 5 11.64 3.28 -9.90
N LEU A 6 10.68 4.13 -9.55
CA LEU A 6 10.35 5.33 -10.32
C LEU A 6 11.32 6.46 -9.95
N LYS A 7 12.15 6.88 -10.90
CA LYS A 7 13.25 7.83 -10.66
C LYS A 7 12.96 9.22 -11.22
N THR A 8 12.10 9.34 -12.24
CA THR A 8 11.81 10.62 -12.90
C THR A 8 10.33 10.99 -12.84
N ARG A 9 10.02 12.28 -12.93
CA ARG A 9 8.63 12.78 -13.02
C ARG A 9 7.90 12.21 -14.24
N ALA A 10 8.60 12.02 -15.36
CA ALA A 10 8.04 11.43 -16.57
C ALA A 10 7.62 9.96 -16.34
N GLN A 11 8.49 9.16 -15.70
CA GLN A 11 8.16 7.77 -15.33
C GLN A 11 6.97 7.70 -14.37
N MET A 12 6.90 8.61 -13.41
CA MET A 12 5.77 8.68 -12.47
C MET A 12 4.47 9.07 -13.18
N ALA A 13 4.51 10.03 -14.12
CA ALA A 13 3.35 10.43 -14.91
C ALA A 13 2.84 9.27 -15.78
N GLU A 14 3.75 8.56 -16.43
CA GLU A 14 3.42 7.39 -17.25
C GLU A 14 2.79 6.27 -16.41
N VAL A 15 3.34 5.98 -15.23
CA VAL A 15 2.76 4.99 -14.32
C VAL A 15 1.40 5.42 -13.81
N ALA A 16 1.19 6.71 -13.49
CA ALA A 16 -0.12 7.20 -13.09
C ALA A 16 -1.17 6.96 -14.18
N VAL A 17 -0.85 7.28 -15.45
CA VAL A 17 -1.75 7.03 -16.59
C VAL A 17 -2.04 5.54 -16.75
N ARG A 18 -1.02 4.68 -16.66
CA ARG A 18 -1.22 3.22 -16.78
C ARG A 18 -2.08 2.66 -15.64
N LEU A 19 -1.91 3.14 -14.42
CA LEU A 19 -2.74 2.73 -13.28
C LEU A 19 -4.19 3.18 -13.43
N GLU A 20 -4.42 4.41 -13.91
CA GLU A 20 -5.77 4.88 -14.24
C GLU A 20 -6.43 3.99 -15.30
N GLN A 21 -5.70 3.65 -16.36
CA GLN A 21 -6.18 2.76 -17.44
C GLN A 21 -6.44 1.32 -16.96
N ALA A 22 -5.68 0.85 -15.96
CA ALA A 22 -5.83 -0.48 -15.36
C ALA A 22 -6.88 -0.55 -14.23
N GLY A 23 -7.63 0.53 -13.97
CA GLY A 23 -8.60 0.58 -12.87
C GLY A 23 -7.97 0.73 -11.47
N ALA A 24 -6.65 0.88 -11.38
CA ALA A 24 -5.88 1.13 -10.16
C ALA A 24 -5.59 2.65 -9.96
N GLY A 25 -6.42 3.52 -10.54
CA GLY A 25 -6.26 4.97 -10.46
C GLY A 25 -6.37 5.55 -9.03
N HIS A 26 -6.77 4.73 -8.05
CA HIS A 26 -6.80 5.13 -6.65
C HIS A 26 -5.41 5.47 -6.10
N HIS A 27 -4.30 4.93 -6.62
CA HIS A 27 -2.93 5.31 -6.21
C HIS A 27 -2.47 6.69 -6.68
N VAL A 28 -3.17 7.28 -7.66
CA VAL A 28 -2.76 8.54 -8.32
C VAL A 28 -2.49 9.70 -7.36
N PRO A 29 -3.29 9.95 -6.29
CA PRO A 29 -3.00 11.03 -5.34
C PRO A 29 -1.60 10.91 -4.70
N LEU A 30 -1.18 9.68 -4.37
CA LEU A 30 0.11 9.41 -3.76
C LEU A 30 1.27 9.60 -4.77
N ILE A 31 1.05 9.19 -6.03
CA ILE A 31 2.00 9.42 -7.13
C ILE A 31 2.14 10.92 -7.42
N ARG A 32 1.04 11.68 -7.46
CA ARG A 32 1.07 13.14 -7.66
C ARG A 32 1.83 13.85 -6.55
N ALA A 33 1.64 13.45 -5.28
CA ALA A 33 2.40 13.99 -4.16
C ALA A 33 3.91 13.70 -4.29
N ALA A 34 4.27 12.50 -4.76
CA ALA A 34 5.66 12.15 -5.06
C ALA A 34 6.25 12.96 -6.22
N MET A 35 5.49 13.15 -7.30
CA MET A 35 5.88 13.99 -8.44
C MET A 35 6.12 15.45 -8.06
N ALA A 36 5.33 15.96 -7.11
CA ALA A 36 5.51 17.30 -6.54
C ALA A 36 6.73 17.40 -5.60
N GLY A 37 7.38 16.27 -5.28
CA GLY A 37 8.50 16.21 -4.35
C GLY A 37 8.10 16.29 -2.88
N ALA A 38 6.80 16.26 -2.56
CA ALA A 38 6.28 16.41 -1.20
C ALA A 38 6.54 15.17 -0.33
N LEU A 39 6.61 14.00 -0.95
CA LEU A 39 6.94 12.74 -0.32
C LEU A 39 7.69 11.81 -1.27
N ARG A 40 8.15 10.70 -0.72
CA ARG A 40 8.64 9.53 -1.42
C ARG A 40 7.69 8.37 -1.16
N PHE A 41 7.69 7.39 -2.06
CA PHE A 41 7.00 6.14 -1.80
C PHE A 41 7.76 4.92 -2.34
N ALA A 42 7.45 3.76 -1.79
CA ALA A 42 7.91 2.47 -2.28
C ALA A 42 6.75 1.46 -2.19
N VAL A 43 6.53 0.71 -3.27
CA VAL A 43 5.57 -0.41 -3.30
C VAL A 43 6.35 -1.72 -3.27
N ILE A 44 5.90 -2.65 -2.44
CA ILE A 44 6.55 -3.93 -2.21
C ILE A 44 5.52 -5.02 -2.45
N SER A 45 5.81 -5.93 -3.37
CA SER A 45 5.02 -7.16 -3.56
C SER A 45 5.55 -8.30 -2.67
N PRO A 46 4.74 -9.34 -2.40
CA PRO A 46 5.19 -10.52 -1.68
C PRO A 46 6.49 -11.11 -2.24
N GLY A 47 7.37 -11.59 -1.36
CA GLY A 47 8.68 -12.15 -1.70
C GLY A 47 9.74 -11.12 -2.14
N SER A 48 9.39 -9.85 -2.30
CA SER A 48 10.35 -8.79 -2.62
C SER A 48 10.91 -8.15 -1.35
N ALA A 49 12.14 -7.62 -1.43
CA ALA A 49 12.79 -6.94 -0.31
C ALA A 49 12.90 -5.42 -0.55
N LEU A 50 12.72 -4.63 0.51
CA LEU A 50 12.99 -3.19 0.48
C LEU A 50 14.47 -2.91 0.81
N PRO A 51 15.20 -2.17 -0.05
CA PRO A 51 16.53 -1.69 0.29
C PRO A 51 16.53 -0.83 1.57
N LEU A 52 17.31 -1.22 2.59
CA LEU A 52 17.32 -0.55 3.90
C LEU A 52 17.67 0.94 3.83
N ARG A 53 18.50 1.33 2.86
CA ARG A 53 18.85 2.74 2.59
C ARG A 53 17.64 3.63 2.32
N LEU A 54 16.49 3.07 1.92
CA LEU A 54 15.27 3.83 1.74
C LEU A 54 14.65 4.22 3.08
N LEU A 55 14.82 3.43 4.14
CA LEU A 55 14.25 3.70 5.46
C LEU A 55 15.08 4.70 6.30
N ASP A 56 16.27 5.05 5.83
CA ASP A 56 17.17 6.01 6.47
C ASP A 56 16.70 7.45 6.21
N MET A 57 15.96 7.99 7.17
CA MET A 57 15.43 9.35 7.14
C MET A 57 16.50 10.42 7.41
N ALA A 58 17.68 10.04 7.91
CA ALA A 58 18.80 10.99 8.07
C ALA A 58 19.48 11.26 6.72
N ARG A 59 19.54 10.24 5.85
CA ARG A 59 20.09 10.36 4.50
C ARG A 59 19.19 11.14 3.54
N ASP A 60 17.88 11.02 3.70
CA ASP A 60 16.90 11.77 2.93
C ASP A 60 15.70 12.06 3.82
N SER A 61 15.57 13.33 4.18
CA SER A 61 14.59 13.76 5.16
C SER A 61 13.16 13.75 4.63
N ARG A 62 12.93 13.63 3.31
CA ARG A 62 11.57 13.69 2.74
C ARG A 62 10.69 12.59 3.32
N PRO A 63 9.41 12.89 3.65
CA PRO A 63 8.45 11.89 4.10
C PRO A 63 8.41 10.64 3.20
N LEU A 64 8.27 9.46 3.79
CA LEU A 64 8.24 8.18 3.07
C LEU A 64 6.97 7.38 3.41
N ALA A 65 6.22 7.03 2.38
CA ALA A 65 5.20 5.99 2.42
C ALA A 65 5.79 4.66 1.94
N VAL A 66 5.61 3.59 2.70
CA VAL A 66 5.87 2.22 2.24
C VAL A 66 4.53 1.52 2.09
N ILE A 67 4.32 0.88 0.93
CA ILE A 67 3.09 0.15 0.61
C ILE A 67 3.46 -1.33 0.48
N LEU A 68 2.83 -2.19 1.28
CA LEU A 68 2.85 -3.64 1.10
C LEU A 68 1.60 -4.01 0.29
N ALA A 69 1.80 -4.49 -0.95
CA ALA A 69 0.73 -4.83 -1.88
C ALA A 69 0.42 -6.33 -1.80
N ASP A 70 -0.38 -6.73 -0.81
CA ASP A 70 -0.81 -8.11 -0.52
C ASP A 70 -2.26 -8.36 -0.94
N ASP A 71 -2.78 -7.60 -1.90
CA ASP A 71 -4.16 -7.65 -2.41
C ASP A 71 -4.25 -8.17 -3.86
N GLY A 72 -3.12 -8.62 -4.43
CA GLY A 72 -3.07 -9.21 -5.77
C GLY A 72 -3.69 -10.61 -5.88
N ASP A 73 -3.51 -11.27 -7.03
CA ASP A 73 -4.14 -12.56 -7.36
C ASP A 73 -3.89 -13.69 -6.35
N LYS A 74 -2.73 -13.66 -5.68
CA LYS A 74 -2.28 -14.67 -4.71
C LYS A 74 -1.75 -13.97 -3.46
N PRO A 75 -2.66 -13.49 -2.59
CA PRO A 75 -2.27 -12.85 -1.35
C PRO A 75 -1.68 -13.90 -0.41
N THR A 76 -0.73 -13.47 0.40
CA THR A 76 0.12 -14.35 1.22
C THR A 76 0.06 -14.02 2.71
N GLY A 77 -0.63 -12.94 3.06
CA GLY A 77 -0.62 -12.43 4.41
C GLY A 77 0.77 -11.92 4.81
N PRO A 78 1.01 -11.74 6.12
CA PRO A 78 2.28 -11.22 6.62
C PRO A 78 3.51 -12.07 6.30
N ASP A 79 3.33 -13.38 6.13
CA ASP A 79 4.42 -14.33 5.89
C ASP A 79 5.08 -14.15 4.52
N GLY A 80 4.38 -13.56 3.55
CA GLY A 80 4.96 -13.18 2.26
C GLY A 80 5.93 -11.99 2.33
N PHE A 81 6.04 -11.32 3.49
CA PHE A 81 6.82 -10.09 3.65
C PHE A 81 7.86 -10.24 4.76
N PRO A 82 9.09 -10.70 4.45
CA PRO A 82 10.16 -10.87 5.43
C PRO A 82 10.46 -9.60 6.26
N GLN A 83 10.22 -8.42 5.68
CA GLN A 83 10.40 -7.13 6.33
C GLN A 83 9.17 -6.57 7.06
N ALA A 84 8.00 -7.23 7.05
CA ALA A 84 6.76 -6.72 7.66
C ALA A 84 6.96 -6.28 9.11
N ARG A 85 7.55 -7.16 9.92
CA ARG A 85 7.86 -6.86 11.34
C ARG A 85 8.75 -5.62 11.50
N ARG A 86 9.73 -5.44 10.61
CA ARG A 86 10.63 -4.28 10.66
C ARG A 86 9.88 -3.01 10.27
N LEU A 87 9.08 -3.06 9.20
CA LEU A 87 8.32 -1.91 8.73
C LEU A 87 7.25 -1.46 9.73
N LEU A 88 6.58 -2.40 10.40
CA LEU A 88 5.64 -2.09 11.49
C LEU A 88 6.30 -1.31 12.63
N ARG A 89 7.52 -1.69 13.03
CA ARG A 89 8.29 -0.93 14.04
C ARG A 89 8.83 0.40 13.52
N TRP A 90 9.16 0.47 12.24
CA TRP A 90 9.68 1.68 11.60
C TRP A 90 8.58 2.71 11.34
N ALA A 91 7.33 2.30 11.18
CA ALA A 91 6.23 3.22 10.91
C ALA A 91 5.91 4.11 12.12
N ALA A 92 5.60 5.38 11.86
CA ALA A 92 5.00 6.29 12.82
C ALA A 92 3.46 6.27 12.77
N SER A 93 2.88 5.81 11.66
CA SER A 93 1.45 5.51 11.51
C SER A 93 1.26 4.37 10.51
N ILE A 94 0.25 3.52 10.75
CA ILE A 94 0.01 2.30 9.96
C ILE A 94 -1.44 2.26 9.48
N PHE A 95 -1.67 2.08 8.19
CA PHE A 95 -2.98 1.75 7.64
C PHE A 95 -2.98 0.28 7.19
N ILE A 96 -4.00 -0.48 7.62
CA ILE A 96 -4.34 -1.79 7.06
C ILE A 96 -5.58 -1.57 6.20
N HIS A 97 -5.50 -1.90 4.92
CA HIS A 97 -6.51 -1.62 3.92
C HIS A 97 -6.94 -2.94 3.28
N ALA A 98 -8.08 -3.43 3.73
CA ALA A 98 -8.70 -4.70 3.37
C ALA A 98 -10.04 -4.48 2.66
N THR A 99 -10.10 -3.48 1.78
CA THR A 99 -11.32 -3.04 1.11
C THR A 99 -11.02 -2.56 -0.31
N GLY A 100 -12.05 -2.21 -1.08
CA GLY A 100 -11.86 -1.60 -2.40
C GLY A 100 -11.10 -0.26 -2.31
N GLY A 101 -10.10 -0.08 -3.16
CA GLY A 101 -9.35 1.17 -3.26
C GLY A 101 -10.23 2.35 -3.70
N GLN A 102 -10.25 3.43 -2.91
CA GLN A 102 -10.89 4.69 -3.28
C GLN A 102 -9.86 5.82 -3.28
N PRO A 103 -9.93 6.81 -4.19
CA PRO A 103 -8.98 7.92 -4.24
C PRO A 103 -8.81 8.66 -2.90
N ILE A 104 -9.88 8.78 -2.11
CA ILE A 104 -9.84 9.43 -0.80
C ILE A 104 -8.94 8.68 0.20
N HIS A 105 -8.86 7.34 0.13
CA HIS A 105 -7.98 6.55 1.00
C HIS A 105 -6.51 6.86 0.75
N TYR A 106 -6.12 7.00 -0.53
CA TYR A 106 -4.73 7.27 -0.91
C TYR A 106 -4.36 8.75 -0.79
N ALA A 107 -5.32 9.65 -0.96
CA ALA A 107 -5.15 11.05 -0.60
C ALA A 107 -4.88 11.20 0.90
N ALA A 108 -5.64 10.50 1.74
CA ALA A 108 -5.40 10.46 3.19
C ALA A 108 -4.03 9.83 3.52
N ALA A 109 -3.65 8.74 2.86
CA ALA A 109 -2.33 8.13 3.02
C ALA A 109 -1.20 9.12 2.71
N ALA A 110 -1.30 9.88 1.63
CA ALA A 110 -0.32 10.92 1.28
C ALA A 110 -0.26 12.02 2.35
N GLN A 111 -1.42 12.53 2.81
CA GLN A 111 -1.49 13.55 3.86
C GLN A 111 -0.88 13.07 5.18
N VAL A 112 -1.24 11.87 5.63
CA VAL A 112 -0.70 11.25 6.84
C VAL A 112 0.80 11.04 6.70
N THR A 113 1.28 10.59 5.53
CA THR A 113 2.71 10.47 5.26
C THR A 113 3.43 11.79 5.44
N MET A 114 2.93 12.89 4.87
CA MET A 114 3.54 14.21 5.02
C MET A 114 3.57 14.68 6.48
N LEU A 115 2.54 14.35 7.26
CA LEU A 115 2.44 14.70 8.68
C LEU A 115 3.40 13.88 9.55
N VAL A 116 3.38 12.54 9.45
CA VAL A 116 4.11 11.63 10.35
C VAL A 116 5.47 11.20 9.83
N ARG A 117 5.77 11.54 8.58
CA ARG A 117 7.03 11.31 7.83
C ARG A 117 7.41 9.85 7.55
N ARG A 118 6.94 8.90 8.36
CA ARG A 118 7.18 7.45 8.21
C ARG A 118 5.84 6.73 8.24
N PHE A 119 5.29 6.43 7.08
CA PHE A 119 3.97 5.85 6.96
C PHE A 119 4.04 4.48 6.31
N LEU A 120 3.24 3.54 6.83
CA LEU A 120 3.09 2.20 6.27
C LEU A 120 1.62 1.99 5.88
N LEU A 121 1.38 1.67 4.61
CA LEU A 121 0.12 1.17 4.11
C LEU A 121 0.29 -0.33 3.80
N ILE A 122 -0.66 -1.12 4.25
CA ILE A 122 -0.75 -2.55 3.97
C ILE A 122 -2.04 -2.73 3.19
N GLU A 123 -1.93 -2.97 1.90
CA GLU A 123 -3.05 -3.38 1.04
C GLU A 123 -3.16 -4.89 1.16
N THR A 124 -4.32 -5.42 1.51
CA THR A 124 -4.53 -6.84 1.74
C THR A 124 -5.95 -7.23 1.38
N ASN A 125 -6.25 -8.53 1.38
CA ASN A 125 -7.61 -9.02 1.18
C ASN A 125 -8.37 -9.16 2.52
N THR A 126 -9.67 -9.39 2.45
CA THR A 126 -10.48 -9.61 3.67
C THR A 126 -10.06 -10.87 4.43
N ALA A 127 -9.48 -11.88 3.75
CA ALA A 127 -9.06 -13.13 4.39
C ALA A 127 -7.85 -12.96 5.32
N HIS A 128 -6.89 -12.12 4.97
CA HIS A 128 -5.66 -11.89 5.75
C HIS A 128 -5.71 -10.63 6.63
N GLU A 129 -6.81 -9.87 6.61
CA GLU A 129 -6.97 -8.67 7.44
C GLU A 129 -6.68 -8.94 8.93
N ALA A 130 -7.24 -10.04 9.46
CA ALA A 130 -7.07 -10.44 10.85
C ALA A 130 -5.60 -10.73 11.19
N GLU A 131 -4.89 -11.45 10.31
CA GLU A 131 -3.47 -11.78 10.49
C GLU A 131 -2.59 -10.54 10.52
N TRP A 132 -2.86 -9.57 9.63
CA TRP A 132 -2.17 -8.28 9.62
C TRP A 132 -2.45 -7.47 10.90
N CYS A 133 -3.70 -7.47 11.36
CA CYS A 133 -4.08 -6.83 12.61
C CYS A 133 -3.36 -7.45 13.81
N ASP A 134 -3.31 -8.78 13.89
CA ASP A 134 -2.64 -9.53 14.95
C ASP A 134 -1.14 -9.28 14.95
N LEU A 135 -0.50 -9.31 13.78
CA LEU A 135 0.90 -8.98 13.67
C LEU A 135 1.19 -7.54 14.12
N ARG A 136 0.35 -6.57 13.71
CA ARG A 136 0.49 -5.17 14.13
C ARG A 136 0.32 -5.02 15.65
N ARG A 137 -0.65 -5.70 16.26
CA ARG A 137 -0.85 -5.72 17.73
C ARG A 137 0.37 -6.29 18.45
N ALA A 138 0.95 -7.37 17.94
CA ALA A 138 2.12 -8.01 18.54
C ALA A 138 3.40 -7.18 18.40
N VAL A 139 3.59 -6.51 17.26
CA VAL A 139 4.88 -5.88 16.90
C VAL A 139 4.93 -4.38 17.18
N ALA A 140 3.80 -3.69 17.02
CA ALA A 140 3.70 -2.24 17.11
C ALA A 140 2.41 -1.79 17.83
N PRO A 141 2.13 -2.28 19.06
CA PRO A 141 0.87 -2.05 19.76
C PRO A 141 0.57 -0.56 20.02
N ARG A 142 1.62 0.26 20.16
CA ARG A 142 1.51 1.69 20.47
C ARG A 142 1.56 2.60 19.24
N THR A 143 1.89 2.06 18.06
CA THR A 143 1.93 2.86 16.83
C THR A 143 0.51 3.14 16.38
N PRO A 144 0.08 4.41 16.21
CA PRO A 144 -1.25 4.75 15.72
C PRO A 144 -1.57 4.03 14.41
N GLY A 145 -2.82 3.57 14.26
CA GLY A 145 -3.23 2.95 13.02
C GLY A 145 -4.72 2.91 12.79
N VAL A 146 -5.07 2.76 11.53
CA VAL A 146 -6.45 2.68 11.02
C VAL A 146 -6.59 1.38 10.23
N VAL A 147 -7.75 0.74 10.38
CA VAL A 147 -8.13 -0.40 9.55
C VAL A 147 -9.30 0.03 8.67
N LEU A 148 -9.10 -0.06 7.35
CA LEU A 148 -10.10 0.19 6.33
C LEU A 148 -10.59 -1.19 5.86
N THR A 149 -11.76 -1.60 6.32
CA THR A 149 -12.35 -2.92 6.01
C THR A 149 -13.62 -2.77 5.19
N VAL A 150 -14.08 -3.86 4.59
CA VAL A 150 -15.38 -3.92 3.92
C VAL A 150 -16.49 -3.70 4.95
N PRO A 151 -17.56 -2.95 4.62
CA PRO A 151 -18.69 -2.78 5.54
C PRO A 151 -19.31 -4.14 5.92
N PRO A 152 -19.86 -4.29 7.14
CA PRO A 152 -20.60 -5.49 7.51
C PRO A 152 -21.70 -5.82 6.48
N GLY A 153 -21.71 -7.06 5.99
CA GLY A 153 -22.67 -7.52 4.98
C GLY A 153 -22.30 -7.20 3.53
N ALA A 154 -21.23 -6.44 3.27
CA ALA A 154 -20.67 -6.31 1.93
C ALA A 154 -19.86 -7.58 1.57
N PRO A 155 -19.72 -7.91 0.26
CA PRO A 155 -18.89 -9.05 -0.13
C PRO A 155 -17.41 -8.83 0.23
N PRO A 156 -16.61 -9.89 0.37
CA PRO A 156 -15.19 -9.77 0.69
C PRO A 156 -14.39 -9.12 -0.44
N HIS A 157 -13.28 -8.48 -0.08
CA HIS A 157 -12.28 -7.95 -0.99
C HIS A 157 -11.15 -8.98 -1.22
N PRO A 158 -10.64 -9.15 -2.46
CA PRO A 158 -11.13 -8.53 -3.69
C PRO A 158 -12.49 -9.07 -4.12
N HIS A 159 -13.32 -8.19 -4.67
CA HIS A 159 -14.52 -8.62 -5.36
C HIS A 159 -14.10 -9.28 -6.67
N LEU A 160 -14.07 -10.62 -6.69
CA LEU A 160 -14.09 -11.36 -7.95
C LEU A 160 -15.48 -11.12 -8.57
N ALA A 161 -15.61 -10.08 -9.39
CA ALA A 161 -16.69 -10.06 -10.35
C ALA A 161 -16.47 -11.29 -11.23
N VAL A 162 -17.31 -12.32 -11.07
CA VAL A 162 -17.51 -13.27 -12.17
C VAL A 162 -17.87 -12.41 -13.37
N PRO A 163 -17.17 -12.51 -14.52
CA PRO A 163 -17.60 -11.78 -15.70
C PRO A 163 -19.08 -12.10 -15.89
N ALA A 164 -19.94 -11.07 -15.93
CA ALA A 164 -21.29 -11.26 -16.40
C ALA A 164 -21.17 -11.95 -17.75
N GLY A 165 -21.68 -13.18 -17.85
CA GLY A 165 -21.33 -14.08 -18.94
C GLY A 165 -21.55 -13.42 -20.30
N GLU A 166 -20.58 -13.54 -21.19
CA GLU A 166 -20.81 -13.34 -22.62
C GLU A 166 -20.27 -14.52 -23.42
N VAL A 167 -21.12 -14.91 -24.35
CA VAL A 167 -21.16 -16.13 -25.14
C VAL A 167 -19.97 -16.16 -26.11
N VAL A 168 -19.20 -17.25 -26.10
CA VAL A 168 -18.38 -17.58 -27.27
C VAL A 168 -19.32 -18.18 -28.30
N GLN A 169 -19.62 -17.43 -29.35
CA GLN A 169 -20.07 -17.99 -30.63
C GLN A 169 -18.86 -18.42 -31.45
#